data_AF-A0A0M3KIS8-F1
#
_entry.id   AF-A0A0M3KIS8-F1
#
_cell.length_a   1.000
_cell.length_b   1.000
_cell.length_c   1.000
_cell.angle_alpha   90.00
_cell.angle_beta   90.00
_cell.angle_gamma   90.00
#
_symmetry.space_group_name_H-M   'P 1'
#
loop_
_entity.id
_entity.type
_entity.pdbx_description
1 polymer ?
#
loop_
_entity_poly.entity_id
_entity_poly.type
_entity_poly.pdbx_seq_one_letter_code
_entity_poly.pdbx_strand_id
1 'polypeptide(L)'
;LNLVGMSVGNGELSSKYLFNSIPFLLYNRAMYGVDTMEFLESCCPNKSEPLQDCDLSKYVTFDSHGGAEPIDNTKCSQLLPEIAGYIIWELAEIQDVYNMYEDCYMNREYVFGSRFMQKYRRNRILPKMKAQGVKGFVDQLVSDRFVTS
;
A
#
# COMPACT_ATOMS: atom_id res chain seq x y z
N LEU A 1 -28.01 31.38 4.15
CA LEU A 1 -27.87 29.92 3.99
C LEU A 1 -28.63 29.24 5.14
N ASN A 2 -29.51 28.27 4.87
CA ASN A 2 -30.13 27.42 5.89
C ASN A 2 -29.58 25.99 5.73
N LEU A 3 -28.34 25.78 6.18
CA LEU A 3 -27.63 24.50 6.03
C LEU A 3 -28.16 23.49 7.05
N VAL A 4 -28.68 22.36 6.58
CA VAL A 4 -29.27 21.30 7.42
C VAL A 4 -28.33 20.12 7.68
N GLY A 5 -27.18 20.06 7.01
CA GLY A 5 -26.18 19.02 7.24
C GLY A 5 -25.13 18.91 6.14
N MET A 6 -24.11 18.07 6.40
CA MET A 6 -23.04 17.71 5.47
C MET A 6 -22.66 16.24 5.69
N SER A 7 -22.34 15.52 4.62
CA SER A 7 -21.79 14.17 4.65
C SER A 7 -20.55 14.10 3.77
N VAL A 8 -19.53 13.38 4.23
CA VAL A 8 -18.30 13.13 3.47
C VAL A 8 -18.12 11.63 3.35
N GLY A 9 -18.14 11.09 2.13
CA GLY A 9 -17.93 9.67 1.85
C GLY A 9 -16.50 9.42 1.40
N ASN A 10 -15.78 8.52 2.08
CA ASN A 10 -14.39 8.14 1.79
C ASN A 10 -13.45 9.33 1.49
N GLY A 11 -13.75 10.49 2.07
CA GLY A 11 -12.95 11.70 1.89
C GLY A 11 -11.77 11.68 2.84
N GLU A 12 -10.66 12.25 2.39
CA GLU A 12 -9.53 12.53 3.25
C GLU A 12 -9.90 13.62 4.27
N LEU A 13 -10.01 13.24 5.54
CA LEU A 13 -10.23 14.18 6.65
C LEU A 13 -8.91 14.70 7.24
N SER A 14 -7.84 13.91 7.09
CA SER A 14 -6.50 14.23 7.56
C SER A 14 -5.48 13.29 6.92
N SER A 15 -4.45 13.86 6.28
CA SER A 15 -3.35 13.10 5.66
C SER A 15 -2.61 12.25 6.68
N LYS A 16 -2.44 12.76 7.90
CA LYS A 16 -1.80 12.04 9.01
C LYS A 16 -2.55 10.75 9.37
N TYR A 17 -3.86 10.85 9.61
CA TYR A 17 -4.65 9.67 9.98
C TYR A 17 -4.80 8.69 8.82
N LEU A 18 -4.95 9.21 7.59
CA LEU A 18 -4.94 8.37 6.39
C LEU A 18 -3.63 7.59 6.30
N PHE A 19 -2.49 8.27 6.36
CA PHE A 19 -1.16 7.67 6.28
C PHE A 19 -0.91 6.60 7.34
N ASN A 20 -1.22 6.88 8.61
CA ASN A 20 -1.03 5.92 9.70
C ASN A 20 -1.90 4.66 9.53
N SER A 21 -3.09 4.80 8.92
CA SER A 21 -4.02 3.68 8.73
C SER A 21 -3.68 2.74 7.57
N ILE A 22 -3.00 3.25 6.53
CA ILE A 22 -2.77 2.51 5.28
C ILE A 22 -1.97 1.22 5.50
N PRO A 23 -0.84 1.21 6.23
CA PRO A 23 -0.08 -0.02 6.43
C PRO A 23 -0.95 -1.13 7.01
N PHE A 24 -1.61 -0.87 8.14
CA PHE A 24 -2.47 -1.88 8.77
C PHE A 24 -3.62 -2.32 7.84
N LEU A 25 -4.24 -1.40 7.10
CA LEU A 25 -5.28 -1.71 6.12
C LEU A 25 -4.78 -2.67 5.03
N LEU A 26 -3.61 -2.39 4.45
CA LEU A 26 -3.02 -3.18 3.38
C LEU A 26 -2.57 -4.57 3.86
N TYR A 27 -2.03 -4.66 5.08
CA TYR A 27 -1.70 -5.94 5.70
C TYR A 27 -2.93 -6.84 5.87
N ASN A 28 -4.03 -6.31 6.42
CA ASN A 28 -5.28 -7.06 6.61
C ASN A 28 -5.96 -7.44 5.28
N ARG A 29 -5.54 -6.82 4.18
CA ARG A 29 -5.97 -7.12 2.81
C ARG A 29 -4.96 -8.01 2.07
N ALA A 30 -3.96 -8.53 2.78
CA ALA A 30 -2.91 -9.40 2.26
C ALA A 30 -2.12 -8.80 1.07
N MET A 31 -1.94 -7.48 1.05
CA MET A 31 -1.18 -6.80 -0.01
C MET A 31 0.32 -6.97 0.14
N TYR A 32 0.78 -7.17 1.37
CA TYR A 32 2.12 -7.60 1.73
C TYR A 32 2.02 -8.58 2.90
N GLY A 33 3.09 -9.33 3.18
CA GLY A 33 3.09 -10.31 4.26
C GLY A 33 3.82 -9.89 5.53
N VAL A 34 4.04 -10.89 6.39
CA VAL A 34 4.39 -10.72 7.80
C VAL A 34 5.73 -10.01 7.97
N ASP A 35 6.74 -10.31 7.15
CA ASP A 35 8.07 -9.68 7.23
C ASP A 35 7.97 -8.14 7.14
N THR A 36 7.13 -7.66 6.23
CA THR A 36 6.90 -6.22 6.03
C THR A 36 6.13 -5.64 7.21
N MET A 37 5.15 -6.37 7.74
CA MET A 37 4.39 -5.97 8.91
C MET A 37 5.28 -5.84 10.16
N GLU A 38 6.11 -6.84 10.44
CA GLU A 38 7.05 -6.83 11.58
C GLU A 38 8.06 -5.70 11.46
N PHE A 39 8.55 -5.42 10.25
CA PHE A 39 9.40 -4.26 10.01
C PHE A 39 8.68 -2.94 10.34
N LEU A 40 7.43 -2.79 9.90
CA LEU A 40 6.65 -1.58 10.17
C LEU A 40 6.33 -1.41 11.66
N GLU A 41 6.02 -2.49 12.36
CA GLU A 41 5.87 -2.50 13.82
C GLU A 41 7.17 -2.07 14.52
N SER A 42 8.33 -2.43 13.98
CA SER A 42 9.63 -2.00 14.53
C SER A 42 9.86 -0.49 14.43
N CYS A 43 9.17 0.20 13.52
CA CYS A 43 9.20 1.66 13.39
C CYS A 43 8.34 2.38 14.44
N CYS A 44 7.53 1.66 15.22
CA CYS A 44 6.70 2.32 16.21
C CYS A 44 7.52 2.93 17.35
N PRO A 45 7.25 4.22 17.72
CA PRO A 45 7.94 4.86 18.83
C PRO A 45 7.70 4.10 20.14
N ASN A 46 6.47 3.61 20.32
CA ASN A 46 6.08 2.80 21.46
C ASN A 46 5.88 1.35 20.99
N LYS A 47 6.82 0.48 21.34
CA LYS A 47 6.77 -0.96 20.95
C LYS A 47 5.64 -1.73 21.61
N SER A 48 4.93 -1.14 22.56
CA SER A 48 3.78 -1.75 23.24
C SER A 48 2.44 -1.45 22.57
N GLU A 49 2.41 -0.54 21.59
CA GLU A 49 1.20 -0.19 20.86
C GLU A 49 1.09 -1.01 19.57
N PRO A 50 -0.11 -1.47 19.19
CA PRO A 50 -0.31 -2.10 17.88
C PRO A 50 -0.09 -1.08 16.76
N LEU A 51 0.33 -1.54 15.58
CA LEU A 51 0.66 -0.67 14.44
C LEU A 51 -0.47 0.30 14.06
N GLN A 52 -1.73 -0.12 14.21
CA GLN A 52 -2.91 0.71 13.90
C GLN A 52 -3.03 1.98 14.76
N ASP A 53 -2.46 1.98 15.96
CA ASP A 53 -2.52 3.09 16.92
C ASP A 53 -1.22 3.91 16.92
N CYS A 54 -0.24 3.46 16.15
CA CYS A 54 1.10 4.01 16.11
C CYS A 54 1.17 5.28 15.27
N ASP A 55 1.85 6.30 15.80
CA ASP A 55 2.09 7.53 15.07
C ASP A 55 3.29 7.40 14.10
N LEU A 56 3.01 6.89 12.91
CA LEU A 56 3.99 6.72 11.82
C LEU A 56 4.26 8.03 11.07
N SER A 57 3.35 9.00 11.14
CA SER A 57 3.46 10.26 10.41
C SER A 57 4.66 11.11 10.85
N LYS A 58 5.25 10.81 12.01
CA LYS A 58 6.47 11.47 12.49
C LYS A 58 7.70 11.22 11.59
N TYR A 59 7.64 10.24 10.70
CA TYR A 59 8.71 9.90 9.76
C TYR A 59 8.55 10.58 8.39
N VAL A 60 7.48 11.35 8.20
CA VAL A 60 7.17 11.99 6.92
C VAL A 60 6.75 13.43 7.08
N THR A 61 6.95 14.21 6.03
CA THR A 61 6.30 15.50 5.83
C THR A 61 5.26 15.36 4.73
N PHE A 62 4.15 16.07 4.84
CA PHE A 62 3.12 16.08 3.80
C PHE A 62 3.30 17.30 2.91
N ASP A 63 3.28 17.09 1.59
CA ASP A 63 3.31 18.16 0.61
C ASP A 63 1.95 18.89 0.51
N SER A 64 1.85 19.88 -0.38
CA SER A 64 0.60 20.63 -0.58
C SER A 64 -0.55 19.79 -1.15
N HIS A 65 -0.28 18.57 -1.63
CA HIS A 65 -1.24 17.63 -2.20
C HIS A 65 -1.56 16.46 -1.24
N GLY A 66 -1.00 16.45 -0.03
CA GLY A 66 -1.17 15.36 0.95
C GLY A 66 -0.25 14.16 0.71
N GLY A 67 0.68 14.25 -0.24
CA GLY A 67 1.71 13.24 -0.49
C GLY A 67 2.74 13.21 0.63
N ALA A 68 3.08 12.01 1.11
CA ALA A 68 4.06 11.82 2.16
C ALA A 68 5.48 11.70 1.61
N GLU A 69 6.38 12.56 2.09
CA GLU A 69 7.80 12.58 1.73
C GLU A 69 8.67 12.26 2.96
N PRO A 70 9.77 11.51 2.81
CA PRO A 70 10.66 11.15 3.92
C PRO A 70 11.30 12.38 4.57
N ILE A 71 11.32 12.44 5.91
CA ILE A 71 12.03 13.52 6.63
C ILE A 71 13.54 13.29 6.72
N ASP A 72 13.98 12.04 6.66
CA ASP A 72 15.37 11.64 6.82
C ASP A 72 15.70 10.34 6.07
N ASN A 73 16.95 9.89 6.19
CA ASN A 73 17.45 8.68 5.55
C ASN A 73 17.34 7.41 6.42
N THR A 74 16.50 7.41 7.45
CA THR A 74 16.24 6.20 8.21
C THR A 74 15.39 5.23 7.38
N LYS A 75 15.52 3.93 7.67
CA LYS A 75 14.73 2.91 6.97
C LYS A 75 13.22 3.14 7.14
N CYS A 76 12.79 3.62 8.30
CA CYS A 76 11.38 3.93 8.56
C CYS A 76 10.89 5.09 7.69
N SER A 77 11.64 6.20 7.64
CA SER A 77 11.29 7.34 6.79
C SER A 77 11.28 7.01 5.31
N GLN A 78 12.15 6.11 4.84
CA GLN A 78 12.19 5.74 3.42
C GLN A 78 11.08 4.73 3.02
N LEU A 79 10.86 3.69 3.83
CA LEU A 79 9.93 2.61 3.44
C LEU A 79 8.45 2.97 3.68
N LEU A 80 8.16 3.81 4.68
CA LEU A 80 6.78 4.17 5.00
C LEU A 80 6.06 4.93 3.86
N PRO A 81 6.65 5.99 3.26
CA PRO A 81 6.12 6.61 2.04
C PRO A 81 5.95 5.63 0.89
N GLU A 82 6.87 4.68 0.74
CA GLU A 82 6.79 3.68 -0.32
C GLU A 82 5.55 2.79 -0.13
N ILE A 83 5.33 2.28 1.08
CA ILE A 83 4.19 1.41 1.37
C ILE A 83 2.87 2.17 1.37
N ALA A 84 2.82 3.34 2.02
CA ALA A 84 1.59 4.08 2.19
C ALA A 84 1.20 4.92 0.95
N GLY A 85 2.18 5.47 0.24
CA GLY A 85 1.98 6.31 -0.93
C GLY A 85 2.17 5.57 -2.24
N TYR A 86 3.34 4.98 -2.46
CA TYR A 86 3.71 4.47 -3.79
C TYR A 86 3.05 3.13 -4.13
N ILE A 87 2.99 2.16 -3.22
CA ILE A 87 2.44 0.83 -3.52
C ILE A 87 0.98 0.91 -3.99
N ILE A 88 0.15 1.74 -3.37
CA ILE A 88 -1.26 1.86 -3.78
C ILE A 88 -1.35 2.40 -5.21
N TRP A 89 -0.69 3.51 -5.50
CA TRP A 89 -0.81 4.18 -6.80
C TRP A 89 -0.05 3.47 -7.92
N GLU A 90 1.10 2.87 -7.64
CA GLU A 90 1.86 2.11 -8.64
C GLU A 90 1.21 0.77 -8.97
N LEU A 91 0.51 0.16 -8.01
CA LEU A 91 -0.27 -1.05 -8.25
C LEU A 91 -1.65 -0.79 -8.84
N ALA A 92 -2.04 0.47 -9.06
CA ALA A 92 -3.33 0.82 -9.68
C ALA A 92 -3.55 0.17 -11.07
N GLU A 93 -2.47 -0.22 -11.77
CA GLU A 93 -2.55 -0.95 -13.04
C GLU A 93 -2.93 -2.45 -12.88
N ILE A 94 -2.75 -3.02 -11.68
CA ILE A 94 -3.09 -4.41 -11.34
C ILE A 94 -4.33 -4.44 -10.45
N GLN A 95 -4.33 -3.69 -9.36
CA GLN A 95 -5.38 -3.67 -8.36
C GLN A 95 -6.05 -2.30 -8.37
N ASP A 96 -7.38 -2.26 -8.49
CA ASP A 96 -8.08 -0.98 -8.39
C ASP A 96 -7.95 -0.42 -6.96
N VAL A 97 -7.48 0.83 -6.87
CA VAL A 97 -7.20 1.54 -5.61
C VAL A 97 -8.48 1.97 -4.91
N TYR A 98 -9.57 2.14 -5.65
CA TYR A 98 -10.88 2.52 -5.13
C TYR A 98 -11.71 1.27 -4.78
N ASN A 99 -11.45 0.14 -5.45
CA ASN A 99 -12.15 -1.11 -5.21
C ASN A 99 -11.24 -2.34 -5.35
N MET A 100 -10.62 -2.73 -4.23
CA MET A 100 -9.66 -3.84 -4.16
C MET A 100 -10.19 -5.22 -4.55
N TYR A 101 -11.52 -5.43 -4.55
CA TYR A 101 -12.16 -6.68 -4.93
C TYR A 101 -12.77 -6.60 -6.33
N GLU A 102 -12.66 -5.44 -6.98
CA GLU A 102 -13.04 -5.32 -8.38
C GLU A 102 -12.17 -6.26 -9.20
N ASP A 103 -12.84 -7.07 -9.99
CA ASP A 103 -12.17 -8.08 -10.77
C ASP A 103 -11.22 -7.38 -11.74
N CYS A 104 -9.91 -7.62 -11.64
CA CYS A 104 -8.90 -7.09 -12.58
C CYS A 104 -9.18 -7.49 -14.04
N TYR A 105 -10.15 -8.37 -14.25
CA TYR A 105 -10.65 -8.90 -15.52
C TYR A 105 -11.90 -8.19 -16.04
N MET A 106 -12.53 -7.31 -15.25
CA MET A 106 -13.56 -6.40 -15.73
C MET A 106 -12.88 -5.32 -16.56
N ASN A 107 -12.67 -5.67 -17.83
CA ASN A 107 -12.13 -4.81 -18.86
C ASN A 107 -12.68 -3.37 -18.71
N ARG A 108 -11.80 -2.41 -18.45
CA ARG A 108 -11.97 -1.06 -19.00
C ARG A 108 -11.86 -1.21 -20.53
N GLU A 109 -12.98 -1.60 -21.13
CA GLU A 109 -13.30 -1.79 -22.55
C GLU A 109 -12.19 -2.30 -23.46
N TYR A 110 -11.93 -3.62 -23.60
CA TYR A 110 -11.36 -4.16 -24.87
C TYR A 110 -11.76 -5.63 -25.13
N VAL A 111 -12.71 -5.77 -26.07
CA VAL A 111 -12.82 -6.70 -27.22
C VAL A 111 -11.83 -7.88 -27.29
N PHE A 112 -12.33 -9.04 -27.73
CA PHE A 112 -11.61 -10.26 -28.17
C PHE A 112 -10.08 -10.08 -28.40
N GLY A 113 -9.23 -10.67 -27.54
CA GLY A 113 -7.75 -10.59 -27.64
C GLY A 113 -6.99 -10.24 -26.34
N SER A 114 -7.70 -9.96 -25.24
CA SER A 114 -7.18 -9.46 -23.96
C SER A 114 -6.12 -10.31 -23.24
N ARG A 115 -6.00 -11.63 -23.53
CA ARG A 115 -4.98 -12.51 -22.91
C ARG A 115 -3.55 -12.08 -23.19
N PHE A 116 -3.28 -11.50 -24.36
CA PHE A 116 -1.93 -11.04 -24.73
C PHE A 116 -1.55 -9.76 -23.95
N MET A 117 -2.48 -8.82 -23.84
CA MET A 117 -2.28 -7.57 -23.09
C MET A 117 -2.12 -7.81 -21.59
N GLN A 118 -2.81 -8.79 -21.02
CA GLN A 118 -2.69 -9.13 -19.61
C GLN A 118 -1.31 -9.69 -19.25
N LYS A 119 -0.76 -10.57 -20.09
CA LYS A 119 0.62 -11.07 -19.94
C LYS A 119 1.65 -9.95 -20.08
N TYR A 120 1.42 -9.01 -20.99
CA TYR A 120 2.29 -7.85 -21.20
C TYR A 120 2.30 -6.91 -19.98
N ARG A 121 1.13 -6.55 -19.44
CA ARG A 121 1.02 -5.70 -18.23
C ARG A 121 1.66 -6.35 -17.01
N ARG A 122 1.37 -7.63 -16.76
CA ARG A 122 1.98 -8.39 -15.66
C ARG A 122 3.51 -8.43 -15.76
N ASN A 123 4.05 -8.65 -16.96
CA ASN A 123 5.50 -8.68 -17.18
C ASN A 123 6.15 -7.29 -17.07
N ARG A 124 5.40 -6.19 -17.19
CA ARG A 124 5.89 -4.82 -17.00
C ARG A 124 5.93 -4.41 -15.53
N ILE A 125 4.99 -4.89 -14.72
CA ILE A 125 4.79 -4.43 -13.33
C ILE A 125 5.52 -5.34 -12.33
N LEU A 126 5.52 -6.66 -12.52
CA LEU A 126 6.24 -7.60 -11.64
C LEU A 126 7.73 -7.25 -11.42
N PRO A 127 8.50 -6.78 -12.44
CA PRO A 127 9.88 -6.35 -12.22
C PRO A 127 10.00 -5.11 -11.33
N LYS A 128 9.03 -4.18 -11.39
CA LYS A 128 9.01 -2.98 -10.54
C LYS A 128 8.73 -3.33 -9.08
N MET A 129 7.75 -4.20 -8.84
CA MET A 129 7.44 -4.71 -7.50
C MET A 129 8.64 -5.41 -6.85
N LYS A 130 9.37 -6.23 -7.64
CA LYS A 130 10.59 -6.90 -7.18
C LYS A 130 11.74 -5.92 -6.91
N ALA A 131 11.88 -4.87 -7.71
CA ALA A 131 12.93 -3.87 -7.54
C ALA A 131 12.73 -3.01 -6.28
N GLN A 132 11.47 -2.81 -5.87
CA GLN A 132 11.05 -2.12 -4.65
C GLN A 132 11.11 -3.00 -3.38
N GLY A 133 11.59 -4.25 -3.51
CA GLY A 133 11.71 -5.17 -2.36
C GLY A 133 10.37 -5.64 -1.78
N VAL A 134 9.24 -5.24 -2.38
CA VAL A 134 7.90 -5.64 -1.96
C VAL A 134 7.63 -7.06 -2.45
N LYS A 135 7.84 -8.04 -1.58
CA LYS A 135 7.40 -9.42 -1.82
C LYS A 135 5.89 -9.48 -1.61
N GLY A 136 5.15 -9.91 -2.63
CA GLY A 136 3.72 -10.18 -2.47
C GLY A 136 3.49 -11.26 -1.40
N PHE A 137 2.33 -11.22 -0.75
CA PHE A 137 1.98 -12.14 0.34
C PHE A 137 2.24 -13.62 0.00
N VAL A 138 1.88 -14.06 -1.23
CA VAL A 138 2.10 -15.45 -1.68
C VAL A 138 3.59 -15.77 -1.89
N ASP A 139 4.38 -14.81 -2.36
CA ASP A 139 5.82 -15.00 -2.60
C ASP A 139 6.60 -15.17 -1.28
N GLN A 140 6.13 -14.52 -0.21
CA GLN A 140 6.69 -14.70 1.14
C GLN A 140 6.43 -16.12 1.67
N LEU A 141 5.18 -16.61 1.54
CA LEU A 141 4.80 -17.97 1.95
C LEU A 141 5.51 -19.11 1.18
N VAL A 142 6.05 -18.81 -0.01
CA VAL A 142 6.83 -19.78 -0.80
C VAL A 142 8.32 -19.70 -0.41
N SER A 143 8.85 -18.50 -0.16
CA SER A 143 10.24 -18.29 0.30
C SER A 143 10.54 -19.06 1.59
N ASP A 144 9.64 -19.03 2.58
CA ASP A 144 9.86 -19.68 3.88
C ASP A 144 9.78 -21.21 3.83
N ARG A 145 9.12 -21.78 2.82
CA ARG A 145 9.01 -23.23 2.65
C ARG A 145 10.26 -23.89 2.05
N PHE A 146 11.21 -23.13 1.53
CA PHE A 146 12.45 -23.65 0.94
C PHE A 146 13.69 -23.46 1.82
N VAL A 147 13.57 -22.90 3.04
CA VAL A 147 14.69 -22.72 3.98
C VAL A 147 14.76 -23.83 5.04
N THR A 148 13.80 -24.76 5.06
CA THR A 148 13.87 -25.97 5.88
C THR A 148 14.15 -27.19 5.01
N SER A 149 15.41 -27.45 4.69
CA SER A 149 15.91 -28.74 4.18
C SER A 149 17.37 -28.92 4.55
#